data_AF-A0A1X7T2A3-F1
#
_entry.id   AF-A0A1X7T2A3-F1
#
_cell.length_a   1.000
_cell.length_b   1.000
_cell.length_c   1.000
_cell.angle_alpha   90.00
_cell.angle_beta   90.00
_cell.angle_gamma   90.00
#
_symmetry.space_group_name_H-M   'P 1'
#
loop_
_entity.id
_entity.type
_entity.pdbx_description
1 polymer ?
#
loop_
_entity_poly.entity_id
_entity_poly.type
_entity_poly.pdbx_seq_one_letter_code
_entity_poly.pdbx_strand_id
1 'polypeptide(L)'
;MCSQYVDPSGLEALLASRLIALDKNPGVRPIGIGEVCRRLIGKAALGLALRNILHLCPSFGRLLINTYRFDNHLFIDGECIGSKEGTTQGDPLAMSMYAVASVPLIEELDDVATVYQLWYADDASALGSLNQLRK
;
A
#
# COMPACT_ATOMS: atom_id res chain seq x y z
N MET A 1 10.48 7.46 -6.67
CA MET A 1 11.16 6.58 -7.65
C MET A 1 12.62 6.43 -7.24
N CYS A 2 13.21 5.23 -7.38
CA CYS A 2 14.63 5.02 -7.10
C CYS A 2 15.46 5.65 -8.24
N SER A 3 16.27 6.65 -7.93
CA SER A 3 17.08 7.42 -8.91
C SER A 3 18.49 6.85 -9.10
N GLN A 4 18.82 5.75 -8.43
CA GLN A 4 20.14 5.13 -8.47
C GLN A 4 20.00 3.64 -8.79
N TYR A 5 21.01 3.09 -9.46
CA TYR A 5 21.07 1.67 -9.75
C TYR A 5 21.17 0.89 -8.43
N VAL A 6 20.20 0.01 -8.19
CA VAL A 6 20.23 -0.96 -7.10
C VAL A 6 20.43 -2.33 -7.73
N ASP A 7 21.45 -3.05 -7.27
CA ASP A 7 21.75 -4.40 -7.74
C ASP A 7 20.54 -5.33 -7.51
N PRO A 8 20.03 -6.02 -8.55
CA PRO A 8 18.89 -6.93 -8.44
C PRO A 8 19.06 -8.04 -7.41
N SER A 9 20.28 -8.50 -7.16
CA SER A 9 20.57 -9.51 -6.14
C SER A 9 20.21 -9.05 -4.72
N GLY A 10 20.36 -7.74 -4.43
CA GLY A 10 19.92 -7.13 -3.17
C GLY A 10 18.41 -6.92 -3.07
N LEU A 11 17.70 -6.97 -4.21
CA LEU A 11 16.25 -6.84 -4.29
C LEU A 11 15.54 -8.19 -4.33
N GLU A 12 16.25 -9.29 -4.56
CA GLU A 12 15.65 -10.63 -4.74
C GLU A 12 14.74 -11.02 -3.56
N ALA A 13 15.19 -10.80 -2.32
CA ALA A 13 14.38 -11.06 -1.13
C ALA A 13 13.17 -10.09 -0.98
N LEU A 14 13.28 -8.87 -1.53
CA LEU A 14 12.18 -7.89 -1.56
C LEU A 14 11.17 -8.22 -2.68
N LEU A 15 11.63 -8.78 -3.80
CA LEU A 15 10.84 -9.11 -4.99
C LEU A 15 10.29 -10.55 -4.97
N ALA A 16 10.77 -11.40 -4.04
CA ALA A 16 10.33 -12.77 -3.87
C ALA A 16 8.89 -12.87 -3.32
N SER A 17 7.91 -12.54 -4.16
CA SER A 17 6.49 -12.77 -3.90
C SER A 17 6.12 -14.16 -4.41
N ARG A 18 6.03 -15.15 -3.50
CA ARG A 18 5.45 -16.46 -3.84
C ARG A 18 3.95 -16.39 -3.55
N LEU A 19 3.11 -16.68 -4.54
CA LEU A 19 1.66 -16.69 -4.36
C LEU A 19 1.18 -18.12 -4.07
N ILE A 20 0.35 -18.28 -3.05
CA ILE A 20 -0.45 -19.48 -2.81
C ILE A 20 -1.88 -19.17 -3.23
N ALA A 21 -2.43 -19.96 -4.13
CA ALA A 21 -3.83 -19.89 -4.52
C ALA A 21 -4.72 -20.48 -3.40
N LEU A 22 -5.54 -19.65 -2.76
CA LEU A 22 -6.57 -20.07 -1.82
C LEU A 22 -7.90 -20.22 -2.55
N ASP A 23 -8.53 -21.39 -2.47
CA ASP A 23 -9.84 -21.62 -3.09
C ASP A 23 -10.94 -20.82 -2.36
N LYS A 24 -11.82 -20.16 -3.12
CA LYS A 24 -12.90 -19.28 -2.63
C LYS A 24 -14.29 -19.75 -3.05
N ASN A 25 -14.39 -20.84 -3.81
CA ASN A 25 -15.61 -21.48 -4.31
C ASN A 25 -16.88 -20.59 -4.45
N PRO A 26 -17.14 -19.98 -5.63
CA PRO A 26 -16.31 -20.01 -6.83
C PRO A 26 -15.18 -18.97 -6.79
N GLY A 27 -14.03 -19.31 -7.37
CA GLY A 27 -12.91 -18.40 -7.58
C GLY A 27 -11.68 -18.72 -6.74
N VAL A 28 -10.60 -17.98 -6.95
CA VAL A 28 -9.32 -18.15 -6.26
C VAL A 28 -8.88 -16.81 -5.68
N ARG A 29 -8.41 -16.82 -4.43
CA ARG A 29 -7.74 -15.70 -3.78
C ARG A 29 -6.24 -15.99 -3.70
N PRO A 30 -5.37 -15.26 -4.43
CA PRO A 30 -3.94 -15.40 -4.26
C PRO A 30 -3.50 -14.82 -2.90
N ILE A 31 -2.62 -15.52 -2.19
CA ILE A 31 -2.03 -15.14 -0.91
C ILE A 31 -0.51 -15.08 -1.08
N GLY A 32 0.11 -13.92 -0.88
CA GLY A 32 1.56 -13.81 -0.90
C GLY A 32 2.20 -14.46 0.34
N ILE A 33 3.12 -15.42 0.18
CA ILE A 33 4.02 -15.91 1.23
C ILE A 33 5.46 -15.58 0.80
N GLY A 34 6.09 -14.62 1.48
CA GLY A 34 7.47 -14.18 1.15
C GLY A 34 7.70 -12.67 1.23
N GLU A 35 6.66 -11.85 1.33
CA GLU A 35 6.80 -10.39 1.25
C GLU A 35 7.32 -9.72 2.54
N VAL A 36 7.95 -10.44 3.48
CA VAL A 36 8.27 -9.96 4.85
C VAL A 36 9.01 -8.61 4.86
N CYS A 37 9.91 -8.35 3.90
CA CYS A 37 10.59 -7.06 3.78
C CYS A 37 9.68 -5.94 3.23
N ARG A 38 8.86 -6.22 2.21
CA ARG A 38 7.82 -5.27 1.72
C ARG A 38 6.77 -5.00 2.78
N ARG A 39 6.51 -5.99 3.63
CA ARG A 39 5.63 -6.00 4.79
C ARG A 39 6.12 -5.10 5.93
N LEU A 40 7.40 -5.24 6.31
CA LEU A 40 8.06 -4.30 7.23
C LEU A 40 8.02 -2.85 6.71
N ILE A 41 8.23 -2.64 5.41
CA ILE A 41 8.05 -1.33 4.77
C ILE A 41 6.58 -0.88 4.87
N GLY A 42 5.63 -1.80 4.67
CA GLY A 42 4.19 -1.58 4.86
C GLY A 42 3.81 -1.13 6.28
N LYS A 43 4.45 -1.65 7.34
CA LYS A 43 4.27 -1.15 8.72
C LYS A 43 4.75 0.28 8.90
N ALA A 44 5.97 0.55 8.44
CA ALA A 44 6.53 1.90 8.52
C ALA A 44 5.65 2.88 7.73
N ALA A 45 5.21 2.46 6.54
CA ALA A 45 4.28 3.20 5.71
C ALA A 45 2.91 3.40 6.37
N LEU A 46 2.37 2.41 7.10
CA LEU A 46 1.09 2.53 7.81
C LEU A 46 1.17 3.55 8.94
N GLY A 47 2.21 3.52 9.75
CA GLY A 47 2.41 4.51 10.82
C GLY A 47 2.55 5.93 10.27
N LEU A 48 3.30 6.10 9.18
CA LEU A 48 3.44 7.37 8.47
C LEU A 48 2.13 7.80 7.80
N ALA A 49 1.41 6.87 7.17
CA ALA A 49 0.13 7.12 6.54
C ALA A 49 -0.91 7.58 7.56
N LEU A 50 -1.04 6.91 8.71
CA LEU A 50 -1.96 7.33 9.77
C LEU A 50 -1.63 8.74 10.28
N ARG A 51 -0.35 9.07 10.42
CA ARG A 51 0.09 10.41 10.81
C ARG A 51 -0.23 11.45 9.74
N ASN A 52 0.05 11.17 8.47
CA ASN A 52 -0.26 12.05 7.35
C ASN A 52 -1.77 12.27 7.22
N ILE A 53 -2.57 11.21 7.32
CA ILE A 53 -4.03 11.28 7.30
C ILE A 53 -4.55 12.08 8.50
N LEU A 54 -3.94 11.98 9.68
CA LEU A 54 -4.32 12.81 10.82
C LEU A 54 -4.09 14.31 10.56
N HIS A 55 -3.08 14.66 9.76
CA HIS A 55 -2.84 16.04 9.33
C HIS A 55 -3.81 16.48 8.22
N LEU A 56 -4.05 15.63 7.21
CA LEU A 56 -4.91 15.94 6.05
C LEU A 56 -6.42 15.92 6.38
N CYS A 57 -6.85 14.94 7.17
CA CYS A 57 -8.23 14.72 7.55
C CYS A 57 -8.33 14.26 9.02
N PRO A 58 -8.27 15.21 9.98
CA PRO A 58 -8.13 14.88 11.41
C PRO A 58 -9.23 13.98 11.98
N SER A 59 -10.48 14.14 11.54
CA SER A 59 -11.61 13.32 11.96
C SER A 59 -11.45 11.87 11.50
N PHE A 60 -11.05 11.66 10.24
CA PHE A 60 -10.80 10.35 9.68
C PHE A 60 -9.54 9.71 10.26
N GLY A 61 -8.45 10.48 10.43
CA GLY A 61 -7.22 9.99 11.06
C GLY A 61 -7.44 9.47 12.48
N ARG A 62 -8.29 10.13 13.29
CA ARG A 62 -8.66 9.63 14.63
C ARG A 62 -9.45 8.31 14.57
N LEU A 63 -10.38 8.19 13.62
CA LEU A 63 -11.11 6.93 13.40
C LEU A 63 -10.12 5.81 13.07
N LEU A 64 -9.23 6.04 12.10
CA LEU A 64 -8.24 5.05 11.68
C LEU A 64 -7.28 4.67 12.80
N ILE A 65 -6.80 5.63 13.61
CA ILE A 65 -5.96 5.32 14.77
C ILE A 65 -6.71 4.42 15.75
N ASN A 66 -7.98 4.70 16.04
CA ASN A 66 -8.76 3.86 16.95
C ASN A 66 -8.98 2.44 16.39
N THR A 67 -9.06 2.29 15.07
CA THR A 67 -9.27 1.01 14.39
C THR A 67 -7.98 0.21 14.19
N TYR A 68 -6.88 0.86 13.84
CA TYR A 68 -5.66 0.20 13.33
C TYR A 68 -4.43 0.33 14.24
N ARG A 69 -4.53 0.99 15.41
CA ARG A 69 -3.38 1.11 16.35
C ARG A 69 -2.94 -0.21 16.97
N PHE A 70 -3.74 -1.26 16.87
CA PHE A 70 -3.45 -2.59 17.39
C PHE A 70 -3.48 -3.61 16.25
N ASP A 71 -2.70 -4.68 16.43
CA ASP A 71 -2.68 -5.82 15.51
C ASP A 71 -4.11 -6.37 15.38
N ASN A 72 -4.58 -6.55 14.14
CA ASN A 72 -5.89 -7.14 13.87
C ASN A 72 -5.81 -8.67 13.97
N HIS A 73 -6.88 -9.34 14.34
CA HIS A 73 -6.91 -10.81 14.44
C HIS A 73 -7.43 -11.42 13.14
N LEU A 74 -6.64 -12.31 12.54
CA LEU A 74 -7.07 -13.17 11.43
C LEU A 74 -7.40 -14.55 11.99
N PHE A 75 -8.53 -15.10 11.56
CA PHE A 75 -8.95 -16.44 11.94
C PHE A 75 -8.76 -17.38 10.75
N ILE A 76 -7.92 -18.40 10.91
CA ILE A 76 -7.62 -19.41 9.89
C ILE A 76 -7.79 -20.78 10.53
N ASP A 77 -8.68 -21.62 9.99
CA ASP A 77 -8.91 -23.00 10.45
C ASP A 77 -9.15 -23.15 11.96
N GLY A 78 -9.83 -22.16 12.57
CA GLY A 78 -10.12 -22.13 14.01
C GLY A 78 -9.00 -21.56 14.89
N GLU A 79 -7.84 -21.27 14.31
CA GLU A 79 -6.70 -20.64 14.97
C GLU A 79 -6.69 -19.12 14.72
N CYS A 80 -6.20 -18.36 15.71
CA CYS A 80 -6.09 -16.92 15.64
C CYS A 80 -4.63 -16.50 15.41
N ILE A 81 -4.37 -15.79 14.31
CA ILE A 81 -3.07 -15.19 14.01
C ILE A 81 -3.19 -13.67 13.96
N GLY A 82 -2.20 -12.95 14.49
CA GLY A 82 -2.19 -11.49 14.44
C GLY A 82 -1.75 -10.96 13.06
N SER A 83 -2.63 -10.23 12.37
CA SER A 83 -2.25 -9.33 11.28
C SER A 83 -1.63 -8.07 11.87
N LYS A 84 -0.31 -8.01 11.81
CA LYS A 84 0.43 -6.86 12.34
C LYS A 84 0.51 -5.69 11.36
N GLU A 85 -0.02 -5.85 10.14
CA GLU A 85 0.27 -4.96 9.02
C GLU A 85 -0.91 -4.80 8.07
N GLY A 86 -0.86 -3.70 7.31
CA GLY A 86 -1.79 -3.43 6.23
C GLY A 86 -3.23 -3.30 6.70
N THR A 87 -4.14 -3.48 5.76
CA THR A 87 -5.58 -3.56 6.00
C THR A 87 -6.09 -4.89 5.49
N THR A 88 -7.28 -5.29 5.94
CA THR A 88 -7.86 -6.57 5.52
C THR A 88 -8.73 -6.37 4.28
N GLN A 89 -8.66 -7.29 3.31
CA GLN A 89 -9.55 -7.22 2.14
C GLN A 89 -11.00 -7.37 2.58
N GLY A 90 -11.85 -6.40 2.22
CA GLY A 90 -13.25 -6.32 2.67
C GLY A 90 -13.45 -5.39 3.87
N ASP A 91 -12.38 -4.76 4.36
CA ASP A 91 -12.46 -3.70 5.35
C ASP A 91 -13.03 -2.40 4.74
N PRO A 92 -14.12 -1.84 5.30
CA PRO A 92 -14.76 -0.63 4.79
C PRO A 92 -13.87 0.62 4.80
N LEU A 93 -12.87 0.68 5.69
CA LEU A 93 -12.03 1.88 5.86
C LEU A 93 -10.74 1.80 5.05
N ALA A 94 -10.36 0.61 4.57
CA ALA A 94 -9.09 0.35 3.91
C ALA A 94 -8.86 1.20 2.66
N MET A 95 -9.84 1.23 1.74
CA MET A 95 -9.70 1.97 0.49
C MET A 95 -9.71 3.48 0.71
N SER A 96 -10.53 3.97 1.64
CA SER A 96 -10.54 5.38 2.01
C SER A 96 -9.23 5.81 2.68
N MET A 97 -8.65 4.95 3.53
CA MET A 97 -7.32 5.17 4.09
C MET A 97 -6.27 5.25 2.99
N TYR A 98 -6.27 4.30 2.06
CA TYR A 98 -5.36 4.27 0.93
C TYR A 98 -5.48 5.55 0.09
N ALA A 99 -6.70 5.95 -0.28
CA ALA A 99 -6.95 7.14 -1.10
C ALA A 99 -6.37 8.41 -0.45
N VAL A 100 -6.62 8.63 0.84
CA VAL A 100 -6.11 9.83 1.54
C VAL A 100 -4.60 9.74 1.77
N ALA A 101 -4.07 8.55 2.05
CA ALA A 101 -2.62 8.35 2.21
C ALA A 101 -1.83 8.66 0.93
N SER A 102 -2.43 8.46 -0.25
CA SER A 102 -1.80 8.69 -1.54
C SER A 102 -1.79 10.16 -1.97
N VAL A 103 -2.65 11.02 -1.40
CA VAL A 103 -2.75 12.44 -1.79
C VAL A 103 -1.42 13.18 -1.80
N PRO A 104 -0.57 13.12 -0.75
CA PRO A 104 0.71 13.84 -0.76
C PRO A 104 1.63 13.41 -1.90
N LEU A 105 1.61 12.12 -2.27
CA LEU A 105 2.41 11.61 -3.38
C LEU A 105 1.89 12.12 -4.73
N ILE A 106 0.57 12.18 -4.89
CA ILE A 106 -0.08 12.70 -6.11
C ILE A 106 0.29 14.18 -6.29
N GLU A 107 0.19 14.97 -5.22
CA GLU A 107 0.54 16.40 -5.22
C GLU A 107 2.02 16.62 -5.51
N GLU A 108 2.91 15.84 -4.86
CA GLU A 108 4.36 15.93 -5.11
C GLU A 108 4.71 15.57 -6.57
N LEU A 109 4.04 14.57 -7.15
CA LEU A 109 4.24 14.20 -8.55
C LEU A 109 3.69 15.24 -9.53
N ASP A 110 2.65 15.98 -9.14
CA ASP A 110 2.07 17.06 -9.96
C ASP A 110 3.01 18.26 -10.05
N ASP A 111 3.67 18.59 -8.95
CA ASP A 111 4.64 19.68 -8.88
C ASP A 111 5.92 19.38 -9.69
N VAL A 112 6.29 18.10 -9.83
CA VAL A 112 7.57 17.70 -10.45
C VAL A 112 7.52 17.71 -11.98
N ALA A 113 6.37 17.42 -12.58
CA ALA A 113 6.25 17.34 -14.03
C ALA A 113 4.89 17.86 -14.50
N THR A 114 4.90 18.67 -15.56
CA THR A 114 3.66 19.14 -16.23
C THR A 114 3.08 18.00 -17.08
N VAL A 115 2.66 16.92 -16.41
CA VAL A 115 2.09 15.71 -16.99
C VAL A 115 0.68 15.53 -16.45
N TYR A 116 -0.22 15.03 -17.29
CA TYR A 116 -1.54 14.67 -16.85
C TYR A 116 -1.47 13.34 -16.09
N GLN A 117 -1.93 13.33 -14.85
CA GLN A 117 -1.93 12.13 -14.01
C GLN A 117 -3.32 11.49 -13.96
N LEU A 118 -3.36 10.16 -14.03
CA LEU A 118 -4.55 9.34 -13.85
C LEU A 118 -4.29 8.31 -12.76
N TRP A 119 -5.10 8.32 -11.71
CA TRP A 119 -4.95 7.44 -10.55
C TRP A 119 -6.24 6.65 -10.32
N TYR A 120 -6.11 5.33 -10.20
CA TYR A 120 -7.18 4.42 -9.82
C TYR A 120 -6.63 3.38 -8.84
N ALA A 121 -6.93 3.56 -7.55
CA ALA A 121 -6.29 2.76 -6.49
C ALA A 121 -4.75 2.77 -6.64
N ASP A 122 -4.12 1.61 -6.69
CA ASP A 122 -2.68 1.45 -6.92
C ASP A 122 -2.23 1.56 -8.38
N ASP A 123 -3.17 1.54 -9.33
CA ASP A 123 -2.89 1.80 -10.73
C ASP A 123 -2.76 3.31 -10.98
N ALA A 124 -1.51 3.75 -11.16
CA ALA A 124 -1.18 5.11 -11.53
C ALA A 124 -0.63 5.18 -12.95
N SER A 125 -1.02 6.20 -13.71
CA SER A 125 -0.53 6.47 -15.06
C SER A 125 -0.28 7.96 -15.24
N ALA A 126 0.75 8.30 -16.00
CA ALA A 126 1.07 9.68 -16.36
C ALA A 126 1.15 9.81 -17.88
N LEU A 127 0.59 10.90 -18.42
CA LEU A 127 0.56 11.23 -19.84
C LEU A 127 1.19 12.60 -20.06
N GLY A 128 2.14 12.68 -21.00
CA GLY A 128 2.80 13.92 -21.37
C GLY A 128 3.69 13.74 -22.58
N SER A 129 4.36 14.81 -23.03
CA SER A 129 5.37 14.68 -24.07
C SER A 129 6.55 13.83 -23.59
N LEU A 130 7.28 13.21 -24.52
CA LEU A 130 8.39 12.33 -24.19
C LEU A 130 9.47 13.03 -23.34
N ASN A 131 9.67 14.34 -23.54
CA ASN A 131 10.61 15.14 -22.75
C ASN A 131 10.09 15.41 -21.32
N GLN A 132 8.78 15.50 -21.13
CA GLN A 132 8.17 15.69 -19.80
C GLN A 132 8.15 14.38 -19.01
N LEU A 133 8.01 13.23 -19.68
CA LEU A 133 7.96 11.91 -19.04
C LEU A 133 9.36 11.34 -18.70
N ARG A 134 10.44 11.87 -19.29
CA ARG A 134 11.81 11.33 -19.18
C ARG A 134 12.61 11.80 -17.96
N LYS A 135 11.99 12.49 -17.00
CA LYS A 135 12.70 13.05 -15.84
C LYS A 135 13.26 11.96 -14.91
#